data_AF-A0A367XX81-F1
#
_entry.id   AF-A0A367XX81-F1
#
_cell.length_a   1.000
_cell.length_b   1.000
_cell.length_c   1.000
_cell.angle_alpha   90.00
_cell.angle_beta   90.00
_cell.angle_gamma   90.00
#
_symmetry.space_group_name_H-M   'P 1'
#
loop_
_entity.id
_entity.type
_entity.pdbx_description
1 polymer ?
#
loop_
_entity_poly.entity_id
_entity_poly.type
_entity_poly.pdbx_seq_one_letter_code
_entity_poly.pdbx_strand_id
1 'polypeptide(L)'
;MKGTASSFSMQTILGTKLGDSFDELFPDITSLSINEPLKVTDLKLLPRQLRKLDCRFQLIRELTMLQLPQRLEDLSIAIGRASFEVPTVIISHLSRIRKLDLRTKDHNTCTKWSLPLGTRVLHVAHYDMIGTQKLFIVCPELIELKIHDHKGPFKDFVARALGIPKTLRRLQLPSVMLAFGPKSSRAELKFSYIKLLQVSKLTELSFTSNIYDARRMALAFVPGNFNHLHTLSIVDVKNVVIFGDYPSGLRKLVYRKINIPLPDVSDLQYLTEVELDLLKSIDEYTGRFSRSLRKLTISGCGFKKVNIDAPELDSLTLSGNNFRVLNEETFVIPSSSNSLKELNLSFNRITTIGTLPKNLKVLNIARNQLGRSDQVIHFPTSLTRLDVSWNELTNSWLEKQNLAQYTTLSDLSIAHNKLPTLNLDLLPSSVVLLALSFNETSSFIGTFKRFEKLQSLDLACNRLHGYFLSLGDSCGEFFGSDIAVLDIYLSRLTSDDAEVLSEHLRKLPRFLDLDAGSDVLPNLEDLPVFRPKKAKTATYRR
;
A
#
# COMPACT_ATOMS: atom_id res chain seq x y z
N MET A 1 -31.46 21.20 -9.12
CA MET A 1 -30.10 20.96 -8.60
C MET A 1 -29.11 21.13 -9.75
N LYS A 2 -28.46 22.29 -9.89
CA LYS A 2 -27.31 22.45 -10.81
C LYS A 2 -26.07 22.06 -10.00
N GLY A 3 -25.48 20.91 -10.31
CA GLY A 3 -24.28 20.45 -9.61
C GLY A 3 -23.03 21.06 -10.26
N THR A 4 -22.23 21.79 -9.48
CA THR A 4 -20.97 22.42 -9.94
C THR A 4 -19.76 21.49 -9.86
N ALA A 5 -19.94 20.21 -9.55
CA ALA A 5 -18.81 19.30 -9.38
C ALA A 5 -18.26 18.82 -10.74
N SER A 6 -16.94 18.78 -10.87
CA SER A 6 -16.23 18.38 -12.10
C SER A 6 -16.12 16.86 -12.27
N SER A 7 -16.51 16.08 -11.25
CA SER A 7 -16.44 14.61 -11.20
C SER A 7 -17.63 14.02 -10.43
N PHE A 8 -18.27 12.98 -10.99
CA PHE A 8 -19.40 12.28 -10.36
C PHE A 8 -19.30 10.75 -10.48
N SER A 9 -19.80 10.03 -9.46
CA SER A 9 -20.05 8.58 -9.47
C SER A 9 -21.56 8.33 -9.46
N MET A 10 -22.08 7.51 -10.38
CA MET A 10 -23.53 7.32 -10.56
C MET A 10 -24.24 6.65 -9.38
N GLN A 11 -23.53 6.14 -8.35
CA GLN A 11 -24.16 5.68 -7.11
C GLN A 11 -24.90 6.81 -6.37
N THR A 12 -24.56 8.08 -6.62
CA THR A 12 -25.19 9.25 -5.99
C THR A 12 -26.42 9.75 -6.78
N ILE A 13 -26.66 9.23 -7.99
CA ILE A 13 -27.79 9.61 -8.87
C ILE A 13 -28.64 8.36 -9.15
N LEU A 14 -29.09 7.69 -8.09
CA LEU A 14 -30.03 6.58 -8.22
C LEU A 14 -31.43 7.14 -8.51
N GLY A 15 -31.87 7.03 -9.76
CA GLY A 15 -33.30 7.18 -10.11
C GLY A 15 -33.58 7.74 -11.49
N THR A 16 -32.69 8.55 -12.06
CA THR A 16 -32.88 9.06 -13.43
C THR A 16 -32.15 8.15 -14.40
N LYS A 17 -32.90 7.37 -15.19
CA LYS A 17 -32.41 6.91 -16.50
C LYS A 17 -31.71 8.11 -17.14
N LEU A 18 -30.47 7.94 -17.62
CA LEU A 18 -29.76 8.96 -18.43
C LEU A 18 -30.81 9.59 -19.36
N GLY A 19 -31.22 10.81 -19.06
CA GLY A 19 -32.30 11.50 -19.74
C GLY A 19 -31.71 12.62 -20.58
N ASP A 20 -32.50 13.13 -21.52
CA ASP A 20 -32.05 14.17 -22.46
C ASP A 20 -31.57 15.47 -21.79
N SER A 21 -31.86 15.67 -20.49
CA SER A 21 -31.51 16.87 -19.71
C SER A 21 -30.22 16.75 -18.86
N PHE A 22 -29.43 15.67 -18.99
CA PHE A 22 -28.23 15.49 -18.15
C PHE A 22 -27.17 16.58 -18.37
N ASP A 23 -27.01 17.03 -19.62
CA ASP A 23 -26.08 18.12 -19.99
C ASP A 23 -26.48 19.47 -19.38
N GLU A 24 -27.78 19.70 -19.15
CA GLU A 24 -28.30 20.93 -18.53
C GLU A 24 -28.09 20.95 -17.01
N LEU A 25 -28.11 19.76 -16.38
CA LEU A 25 -27.94 19.61 -14.94
C LEU A 25 -26.47 19.68 -14.50
N PHE A 26 -25.55 19.25 -15.37
CA PHE A 26 -24.12 19.16 -15.10
C PHE A 26 -23.26 19.67 -16.28
N PRO A 27 -23.30 20.97 -16.61
CA PRO A 27 -22.61 21.51 -17.78
C PRO A 27 -21.08 21.34 -17.72
N ASP A 28 -20.50 21.33 -16.52
CA ASP A 28 -19.04 21.30 -16.30
C ASP A 28 -18.48 19.89 -16.02
N ILE A 29 -19.27 18.83 -16.23
CA ILE A 29 -18.81 17.46 -15.95
C ILE A 29 -17.68 17.04 -16.90
N THR A 30 -16.54 16.65 -16.34
CA THR A 30 -15.38 16.20 -17.12
C THR A 30 -15.00 14.75 -16.86
N SER A 31 -15.44 14.19 -15.72
CA SER A 31 -15.17 12.82 -15.31
C SER A 31 -16.45 12.15 -14.82
N LEU A 32 -16.74 10.97 -15.36
CA LEU A 32 -17.94 10.21 -15.04
C LEU A 32 -17.60 8.73 -14.81
N SER A 33 -18.09 8.16 -13.71
CA SER A 33 -17.99 6.72 -13.42
C SER A 33 -19.39 6.11 -13.30
N ILE A 34 -19.63 5.07 -14.11
CA ILE A 34 -20.90 4.37 -14.23
C ILE A 34 -20.69 2.89 -13.92
N ASN A 35 -21.23 2.44 -12.79
CA ASN A 35 -21.15 1.04 -12.38
C ASN A 35 -22.23 0.16 -13.02
N GLU A 36 -23.35 0.75 -13.42
CA GLU A 36 -24.45 0.03 -14.07
C GLU A 36 -24.13 -0.36 -15.52
N PRO A 37 -24.52 -1.56 -15.99
CA PRO A 37 -24.22 -2.00 -17.35
C PRO A 37 -25.00 -1.21 -18.41
N LEU A 38 -24.29 -0.38 -19.18
CA LEU A 38 -24.83 0.41 -20.29
C LEU A 38 -25.14 -0.44 -21.52
N LYS A 39 -26.19 -0.07 -22.25
CA LYS A 39 -26.44 -0.51 -23.61
C LYS A 39 -25.74 0.43 -24.60
N VAL A 40 -25.50 -0.06 -25.81
CA VAL A 40 -24.92 0.76 -26.90
C VAL A 40 -25.80 1.97 -27.23
N THR A 41 -27.12 1.84 -27.09
CA THR A 41 -28.08 2.94 -27.27
C THR A 41 -27.88 4.07 -26.27
N ASP A 42 -27.39 3.76 -25.07
CA ASP A 42 -27.30 4.70 -23.96
C ASP A 42 -26.11 5.66 -24.14
N LEU A 43 -25.18 5.35 -25.07
CA LEU A 43 -24.00 6.18 -25.33
C LEU A 43 -24.31 7.54 -25.93
N LYS A 44 -25.45 7.65 -26.61
CA LYS A 44 -25.92 8.94 -27.15
C LYS A 44 -26.25 9.95 -26.05
N LEU A 45 -26.51 9.46 -24.84
CA LEU A 45 -26.88 10.24 -23.67
C LEU A 45 -25.66 10.66 -22.84
N LEU A 46 -24.45 10.24 -23.24
CA LEU A 46 -23.23 10.62 -22.54
C LEU A 46 -22.85 12.07 -22.86
N PRO A 47 -22.47 12.88 -21.85
CA PRO A 47 -22.07 14.27 -22.07
C PRO A 47 -20.87 14.37 -23.01
N ARG A 48 -21.00 15.23 -24.03
CA ARG A 48 -20.00 15.37 -25.11
C ARG A 48 -18.69 16.00 -24.62
N GLN A 49 -18.73 16.70 -23.49
CA GLN A 49 -17.60 17.38 -22.85
C GLN A 49 -16.72 16.47 -21.99
N LEU A 50 -17.11 15.20 -21.78
CA LEU A 50 -16.35 14.26 -20.95
C LEU A 50 -14.91 14.08 -21.45
N ARG A 51 -13.99 14.06 -20.48
CA ARG A 51 -12.57 13.73 -20.65
C ARG A 51 -12.20 12.38 -20.05
N LYS A 52 -12.91 11.96 -18.99
CA LYS A 52 -12.70 10.66 -18.34
C LYS A 52 -14.02 9.91 -18.23
N LEU A 53 -13.98 8.63 -18.59
CA LEU A 53 -15.13 7.74 -18.47
C LEU A 53 -14.70 6.38 -17.92
N ASP A 54 -15.30 5.97 -16.82
CA ASP A 54 -15.28 4.59 -16.33
C ASP A 54 -16.68 4.01 -16.49
N CYS A 55 -16.82 2.93 -17.24
CA CYS A 55 -18.13 2.33 -17.51
C CYS A 55 -18.08 0.81 -17.66
N ARG A 56 -19.25 0.19 -17.50
CA ARG A 56 -19.49 -1.21 -17.80
C ARG A 56 -20.54 -1.32 -18.89
N PHE A 57 -20.38 -2.28 -19.79
CA PHE A 57 -21.33 -2.54 -20.87
C PHE A 57 -22.01 -3.89 -20.71
N GLN A 58 -23.24 -3.94 -21.21
CA GLN A 58 -23.92 -5.20 -21.50
C GLN A 58 -23.18 -6.00 -22.58
N LEU A 59 -23.49 -7.28 -22.65
CA LEU A 59 -22.78 -8.22 -23.51
C LEU A 59 -22.91 -7.82 -24.98
N ILE A 60 -21.78 -7.72 -25.68
CA ILE A 60 -21.76 -7.46 -27.13
C ILE A 60 -21.74 -8.79 -27.88
N ARG A 61 -22.58 -8.92 -28.91
CA ARG A 61 -22.74 -10.13 -29.73
C ARG A 61 -22.02 -10.06 -31.07
N GLU A 62 -21.89 -8.86 -31.64
CA GLU A 62 -21.43 -8.63 -33.02
C GLU A 62 -20.38 -7.49 -33.07
N LEU A 63 -19.80 -7.27 -34.25
CA LEU A 63 -18.90 -6.14 -34.48
C LEU A 63 -19.63 -4.82 -34.18
N THR A 64 -19.08 -4.03 -33.27
CA THR A 64 -19.76 -2.82 -32.77
C THR A 64 -18.80 -1.64 -32.70
N MET A 65 -19.15 -0.52 -33.35
CA MET A 65 -18.48 0.76 -33.15
C MET A 65 -19.15 1.52 -32.01
N LEU A 66 -18.41 1.83 -30.94
CA LEU A 66 -18.95 2.55 -29.79
C LEU A 66 -18.90 4.06 -30.04
N GLN A 67 -20.06 4.71 -30.13
CA GLN A 67 -20.16 6.16 -30.32
C GLN A 67 -19.93 6.90 -29.00
N LEU A 68 -18.67 6.95 -28.55
CA LEU A 68 -18.25 7.61 -27.32
C LEU A 68 -17.88 9.09 -27.56
N PRO A 69 -17.88 9.94 -26.52
CA PRO A 69 -17.47 11.34 -26.64
C PRO A 69 -16.05 11.51 -27.19
N GLN A 70 -15.89 12.36 -28.22
CA GLN A 70 -14.61 12.56 -28.93
C GLN A 70 -13.53 13.27 -28.09
N ARG A 71 -13.92 13.90 -26.97
CA ARG A 71 -13.00 14.61 -26.07
C ARG A 71 -12.36 13.71 -25.01
N LEU A 72 -12.70 12.42 -24.97
CA LEU A 72 -12.14 11.49 -23.99
C LEU A 72 -10.61 11.36 -24.13
N GLU A 73 -9.96 11.42 -22.98
CA GLU A 73 -8.51 11.27 -22.79
C GLU A 73 -8.19 10.01 -21.95
N ASP A 74 -9.09 9.63 -21.02
CA ASP A 74 -9.00 8.43 -20.18
C ASP A 74 -10.30 7.62 -20.30
N LEU A 75 -10.19 6.35 -20.68
CA LEU A 75 -11.33 5.44 -20.80
C LEU A 75 -11.03 4.14 -20.06
N SER A 76 -11.85 3.79 -19.08
CA SER A 76 -11.92 2.44 -18.51
C SER A 76 -13.25 1.81 -18.88
N ILE A 77 -13.22 0.65 -19.52
CA ILE A 77 -14.41 0.02 -20.07
C ILE A 77 -14.39 -1.48 -19.80
N ALA A 78 -15.43 -1.98 -19.13
CA ALA A 78 -15.62 -3.41 -18.90
C ALA A 78 -16.69 -3.95 -19.84
N ILE A 79 -16.33 -4.93 -20.69
CA ILE A 79 -17.27 -5.56 -21.62
C ILE A 79 -17.26 -7.08 -21.41
N GLY A 80 -18.45 -7.68 -21.38
CA GLY A 80 -18.61 -9.14 -21.45
C GLY A 80 -19.03 -9.61 -22.84
N ARG A 81 -18.95 -10.91 -23.08
CA ARG A 81 -19.30 -11.55 -24.35
C ARG A 81 -20.58 -12.40 -24.22
N ALA A 82 -21.44 -12.40 -25.24
CA ALA A 82 -22.68 -13.19 -25.25
C ALA A 82 -22.68 -14.41 -26.20
N SER A 83 -21.79 -14.48 -27.21
CA SER A 83 -21.82 -15.51 -28.27
C SER A 83 -20.63 -16.48 -28.22
N PHE A 84 -20.56 -17.49 -29.11
CA PHE A 84 -19.40 -18.39 -29.27
C PHE A 84 -18.23 -17.77 -30.09
N GLU A 85 -18.46 -16.66 -30.78
CA GLU A 85 -17.45 -15.91 -31.51
C GLU A 85 -16.93 -14.71 -30.71
N VAL A 86 -15.68 -14.30 -30.94
CA VAL A 86 -15.07 -13.16 -30.25
C VAL A 86 -15.47 -11.86 -30.98
N PRO A 87 -16.35 -11.02 -30.42
CA PRO A 87 -16.79 -9.81 -31.09
C PRO A 87 -15.64 -8.78 -31.16
N THR A 88 -15.67 -7.93 -32.18
CA THR A 88 -14.72 -6.83 -32.36
C THR A 88 -15.38 -5.50 -32.03
N VAL A 89 -14.80 -4.76 -31.09
CA VAL A 89 -15.26 -3.45 -30.63
C VAL A 89 -14.36 -2.37 -31.21
N ILE A 90 -14.95 -1.38 -31.88
CA ILE A 90 -14.21 -0.35 -32.59
C ILE A 90 -14.27 0.98 -31.81
N ILE A 91 -13.10 1.45 -31.36
CA ILE A 91 -12.91 2.75 -30.69
C ILE A 91 -11.77 3.57 -31.29
N SER A 92 -11.19 3.12 -32.41
CA SER A 92 -10.03 3.73 -33.06
C SER A 92 -10.23 5.18 -33.50
N HIS A 93 -11.48 5.62 -33.66
CA HIS A 93 -11.84 7.00 -33.97
C HIS A 93 -11.58 7.99 -32.82
N LEU A 94 -11.41 7.53 -31.58
CA LEU A 94 -11.20 8.37 -30.39
C LEU A 94 -9.76 8.89 -30.31
N SER A 95 -9.43 9.87 -31.16
CA SER A 95 -8.05 10.37 -31.36
C SER A 95 -7.37 11.00 -30.14
N ARG A 96 -8.14 11.43 -29.13
CA ARG A 96 -7.60 12.09 -27.91
C ARG A 96 -7.28 11.13 -26.77
N ILE A 97 -7.66 9.86 -26.88
CA ILE A 97 -7.39 8.86 -25.84
C ILE A 97 -5.89 8.72 -25.63
N ARG A 98 -5.44 8.92 -24.39
CA ARG A 98 -4.07 8.71 -23.93
C ARG A 98 -3.95 7.52 -22.98
N LYS A 99 -5.00 7.25 -22.20
CA LYS A 99 -5.06 6.12 -21.28
C LYS A 99 -6.30 5.28 -21.56
N LEU A 100 -6.09 3.98 -21.65
CA LEU A 100 -7.12 3.01 -21.96
C LEU A 100 -6.98 1.79 -21.05
N ASP A 101 -8.06 1.45 -20.37
CA ASP A 101 -8.17 0.28 -19.51
C ASP A 101 -9.34 -0.60 -19.98
N LEU A 102 -8.98 -1.74 -20.58
CA LEU A 102 -9.93 -2.69 -21.15
C LEU A 102 -10.12 -3.87 -20.19
N ARG A 103 -11.28 -3.90 -19.54
CA ARG A 103 -11.63 -4.91 -18.53
C ARG A 103 -12.62 -5.91 -19.10
N THR A 104 -12.71 -7.07 -18.44
CA THR A 104 -13.69 -8.10 -18.77
C THR A 104 -14.71 -8.20 -17.64
N LYS A 105 -15.95 -8.58 -17.97
CA LYS A 105 -16.99 -8.81 -16.95
C LYS A 105 -16.72 -10.11 -16.17
N ASP A 106 -16.33 -11.16 -16.90
CA ASP A 106 -16.04 -12.49 -16.36
C ASP A 106 -14.69 -12.99 -16.89
N HIS A 107 -13.97 -13.79 -16.10
CA HIS A 107 -12.66 -14.40 -16.45
C HIS A 107 -12.67 -15.26 -17.72
N ASN A 108 -13.84 -15.60 -18.26
CA ASN A 108 -14.00 -16.42 -19.46
C ASN A 108 -14.39 -15.64 -20.71
N THR A 109 -14.62 -14.34 -20.60
CA THR A 109 -15.07 -13.50 -21.72
C THR A 109 -13.90 -12.68 -22.26
N CYS A 110 -13.74 -12.64 -23.59
CA CYS A 110 -12.77 -11.80 -24.26
C CYS A 110 -13.42 -11.15 -25.48
N THR A 111 -13.07 -9.89 -25.75
CA THR A 111 -13.51 -9.07 -26.88
C THR A 111 -12.27 -8.50 -27.57
N LYS A 112 -12.25 -8.43 -28.91
CA LYS A 112 -11.17 -7.81 -29.68
C LYS A 112 -11.41 -6.32 -29.83
N TRP A 113 -10.36 -5.51 -29.87
CA TRP A 113 -10.49 -4.05 -29.94
C TRP A 113 -9.70 -3.43 -31.08
N SER A 114 -10.32 -2.50 -31.80
CA SER A 114 -9.63 -1.56 -32.67
C SER A 114 -9.28 -0.32 -31.84
N LEU A 115 -8.01 -0.20 -31.45
CA LEU A 115 -7.54 0.79 -30.48
C LEU A 115 -7.19 2.15 -31.15
N PRO A 116 -7.20 3.26 -30.39
CA PRO A 116 -6.75 4.55 -30.88
C PRO A 116 -5.21 4.64 -30.99
N LEU A 117 -4.70 5.21 -32.10
CA LEU A 117 -3.27 5.35 -32.37
C LEU A 117 -2.51 6.18 -31.31
N GLY A 118 -3.17 7.18 -30.72
CA GLY A 118 -2.59 8.12 -29.74
C GLY A 118 -2.43 7.56 -28.32
N THR A 119 -2.78 6.29 -28.09
CA THR A 119 -2.76 5.65 -26.77
C THR A 119 -1.33 5.52 -26.23
N ARG A 120 -1.10 6.05 -25.02
CA ARG A 120 0.20 6.02 -24.32
C ARG A 120 0.24 5.04 -23.16
N VAL A 121 -0.90 4.79 -22.52
CA VAL A 121 -1.07 3.82 -21.43
C VAL A 121 -2.18 2.86 -21.82
N LEU A 122 -1.85 1.58 -21.90
CA LEU A 122 -2.80 0.53 -22.25
C LEU A 122 -2.77 -0.57 -21.19
N HIS A 123 -3.90 -0.76 -20.51
CA HIS A 123 -4.14 -1.87 -19.60
C HIS A 123 -5.19 -2.78 -20.22
N VAL A 124 -4.91 -4.08 -20.26
CA VAL A 124 -5.83 -5.08 -20.80
C VAL A 124 -5.97 -6.25 -19.85
N ALA A 125 -7.21 -6.67 -19.61
CA ALA A 125 -7.49 -7.87 -18.84
C ALA A 125 -6.92 -9.13 -19.52
N HIS A 126 -7.09 -9.24 -20.84
CA HIS A 126 -6.53 -10.31 -21.64
C HIS A 126 -5.74 -9.78 -22.83
N TYR A 127 -4.61 -10.42 -23.14
CA TYR A 127 -3.81 -10.05 -24.31
C TYR A 127 -4.61 -10.11 -25.63
N ASP A 128 -5.49 -11.10 -25.77
CA ASP A 128 -6.30 -11.34 -26.97
C ASP A 128 -7.22 -10.16 -27.33
N MET A 129 -7.39 -9.20 -26.41
CA MET A 129 -8.13 -7.96 -26.61
C MET A 129 -7.44 -7.00 -27.58
N ILE A 130 -6.12 -7.07 -27.73
CA ILE A 130 -5.32 -6.20 -28.60
C ILE A 130 -5.48 -6.60 -30.09
N GLY A 131 -6.13 -7.73 -30.37
CA GLY A 131 -6.29 -8.26 -31.72
C GLY A 131 -5.01 -8.92 -32.25
N THR A 132 -4.97 -9.19 -33.55
CA THR A 132 -3.86 -9.91 -34.21
C THR A 132 -2.79 -8.99 -34.80
N GLN A 133 -2.99 -7.67 -34.75
CA GLN A 133 -2.05 -6.68 -35.29
C GLN A 133 -0.92 -6.39 -34.30
N LYS A 134 0.23 -5.94 -34.82
CA LYS A 134 1.41 -5.61 -34.02
C LYS A 134 1.19 -4.27 -33.28
N LEU A 135 1.56 -4.21 -32.00
CA LEU A 135 1.36 -3.02 -31.16
C LEU A 135 2.02 -1.74 -31.70
N PHE A 136 3.17 -1.82 -32.37
CA PHE A 136 3.82 -0.65 -32.95
C PHE A 136 3.01 -0.05 -34.12
N ILE A 137 2.07 -0.81 -34.69
CA ILE A 137 1.13 -0.34 -35.71
C ILE A 137 -0.08 0.29 -35.04
N VAL A 138 -0.63 -0.41 -34.04
CA VAL A 138 -1.91 -0.05 -33.41
C VAL A 138 -1.77 1.08 -32.38
N CYS A 139 -0.68 1.11 -31.63
CA CYS A 139 -0.39 2.11 -30.59
C CYS A 139 1.12 2.50 -30.64
N PRO A 140 1.57 3.24 -31.67
CA PRO A 140 2.99 3.60 -31.84
C PRO A 140 3.57 4.48 -30.72
N GLU A 141 2.74 5.26 -30.01
CA GLU A 141 3.14 6.14 -28.91
C GLU A 141 3.14 5.45 -27.52
N LEU A 142 2.95 4.14 -27.45
CA LEU A 142 2.75 3.45 -26.17
C LEU A 142 3.99 3.55 -25.27
N ILE A 143 3.78 3.99 -24.03
CA ILE A 143 4.80 4.14 -22.98
C ILE A 143 4.65 3.05 -21.93
N GLU A 144 3.41 2.68 -21.60
CA GLU A 144 3.09 1.66 -20.60
C GLU A 144 2.10 0.64 -21.16
N LEU A 145 2.43 -0.65 -20.97
CA LEU A 145 1.55 -1.77 -21.28
C LEU A 145 1.42 -2.65 -20.04
N LYS A 146 0.18 -2.91 -19.62
CA LYS A 146 -0.13 -3.92 -18.59
C LYS A 146 -1.09 -4.95 -19.14
N ILE A 147 -0.72 -6.22 -18.97
CA ILE A 147 -1.56 -7.36 -19.30
C ILE A 147 -1.80 -8.13 -18.01
N HIS A 148 -3.05 -8.36 -17.64
CA HIS A 148 -3.40 -9.01 -16.38
C HIS A 148 -3.45 -10.53 -16.47
N ASP A 149 -3.97 -11.09 -17.57
CA ASP A 149 -4.15 -12.53 -17.73
C ASP A 149 -4.04 -12.96 -19.20
N HIS A 150 -3.79 -14.26 -19.46
CA HIS A 150 -3.75 -14.84 -20.80
C HIS A 150 -4.11 -16.32 -20.81
N LYS A 151 -5.00 -16.71 -21.73
CA LYS A 151 -5.41 -18.11 -21.95
C LYS A 151 -4.70 -18.70 -23.17
N GLY A 152 -3.44 -19.08 -23.00
CA GLY A 152 -2.68 -19.76 -24.06
C GLY A 152 -1.20 -19.98 -23.74
N PRO A 153 -0.50 -20.92 -24.41
CA PRO A 153 0.94 -21.10 -24.27
C PRO A 153 1.75 -20.05 -25.07
N PHE A 154 2.92 -19.67 -24.54
CA PHE A 154 3.80 -18.62 -25.08
C PHE A 154 4.35 -18.83 -26.50
N LYS A 155 4.47 -20.09 -26.96
CA LYS A 155 5.15 -20.41 -28.22
C LYS A 155 4.48 -19.76 -29.43
N ASP A 156 3.15 -19.62 -29.38
CA ASP A 156 2.38 -18.91 -30.40
C ASP A 156 2.40 -17.38 -30.22
N PHE A 157 2.65 -16.90 -29.00
CA PHE A 157 2.64 -15.51 -28.58
C PHE A 157 3.89 -14.72 -29.00
N VAL A 158 5.11 -15.22 -28.78
CA VAL A 158 6.33 -14.52 -29.24
C VAL A 158 6.41 -14.54 -30.76
N ALA A 159 6.07 -15.66 -31.39
CA ALA A 159 6.13 -15.82 -32.84
C ALA A 159 5.21 -14.80 -33.56
N ARG A 160 4.01 -14.55 -33.04
CA ARG A 160 2.97 -13.77 -33.74
C ARG A 160 2.71 -12.34 -33.22
N ALA A 161 3.01 -12.01 -31.95
CA ALA A 161 2.11 -11.07 -31.25
C ALA A 161 2.70 -9.74 -30.70
N LEU A 162 3.99 -9.63 -30.37
CA LEU A 162 4.53 -8.38 -29.80
C LEU A 162 5.55 -7.69 -30.72
N GLY A 163 5.03 -7.02 -31.74
CA GLY A 163 5.75 -5.86 -32.27
C GLY A 163 5.62 -4.69 -31.29
N ILE A 164 6.39 -4.68 -30.20
CA ILE A 164 6.34 -3.62 -29.20
C ILE A 164 6.93 -2.32 -29.77
N PRO A 165 6.32 -1.15 -29.53
CA PRO A 165 6.87 0.13 -29.95
C PRO A 165 8.14 0.50 -29.15
N LYS A 166 9.09 1.16 -29.82
CA LYS A 166 10.36 1.63 -29.21
C LYS A 166 10.16 2.70 -28.12
N THR A 167 8.96 3.28 -28.05
CA THR A 167 8.54 4.25 -27.01
C THR A 167 8.25 3.59 -25.67
N LEU A 168 8.04 2.26 -25.63
CA LEU A 168 7.67 1.57 -24.40
C LEU A 168 8.77 1.70 -23.34
N ARG A 169 8.35 1.96 -22.10
CA ARG A 169 9.21 2.11 -20.91
C ARG A 169 8.79 1.19 -19.78
N ARG A 170 7.49 0.94 -19.63
CA ARG A 170 6.94 0.10 -18.57
C ARG A 170 6.16 -1.07 -19.16
N LEU A 171 6.48 -2.28 -18.73
CA LEU A 171 5.86 -3.49 -19.21
C LEU A 171 5.51 -4.41 -18.05
N GLN A 172 4.23 -4.74 -17.92
CA GLN A 172 3.75 -5.79 -17.02
C GLN A 172 3.14 -6.93 -17.84
N LEU A 173 3.62 -8.14 -17.59
CA LEU A 173 3.17 -9.35 -18.26
C LEU A 173 2.69 -10.39 -17.25
N PRO A 174 1.67 -11.20 -17.59
CA PRO A 174 1.33 -12.33 -16.76
C PRO A 174 2.38 -13.45 -16.91
N SER A 175 2.71 -14.12 -15.80
CA SER A 175 3.76 -15.16 -15.74
C SER A 175 3.54 -16.31 -16.73
N VAL A 176 2.27 -16.66 -17.02
CA VAL A 176 1.86 -17.63 -18.04
C VAL A 176 2.48 -17.33 -19.41
N MET A 177 2.72 -16.06 -19.71
CA MET A 177 3.40 -15.71 -20.94
C MET A 177 4.79 -16.30 -20.90
N LEU A 178 5.62 -16.07 -19.90
CA LEU A 178 6.95 -16.69 -19.89
C LEU A 178 6.98 -18.15 -19.39
N ALA A 179 5.84 -18.85 -19.41
CA ALA A 179 5.74 -20.21 -18.89
C ALA A 179 6.21 -21.27 -19.89
N PHE A 180 7.01 -22.22 -19.40
CA PHE A 180 7.51 -23.35 -20.18
C PHE A 180 7.07 -24.69 -19.58
N GLY A 181 6.90 -25.68 -20.44
CA GLY A 181 6.68 -27.06 -20.03
C GLY A 181 7.95 -27.67 -19.41
N PRO A 182 7.82 -28.68 -18.53
CA PRO A 182 8.95 -29.29 -17.82
C PRO A 182 10.01 -29.96 -18.72
N LYS A 183 9.70 -30.21 -20.01
CA LYS A 183 10.60 -30.85 -20.99
C LYS A 183 11.21 -29.87 -22.03
N SER A 184 11.08 -28.56 -21.83
CA SER A 184 11.53 -27.57 -22.83
C SER A 184 13.06 -27.47 -22.88
N SER A 185 13.66 -27.41 -24.08
CA SER A 185 15.12 -27.42 -24.26
C SER A 185 15.77 -26.03 -24.07
N ARG A 186 17.07 -25.97 -23.74
CA ARG A 186 17.84 -24.71 -23.64
C ARG A 186 17.82 -23.85 -24.91
N ALA A 187 17.61 -24.45 -26.10
CA ALA A 187 17.51 -23.73 -27.36
C ALA A 187 16.16 -23.00 -27.52
N GLU A 188 15.07 -23.59 -27.02
CA GLU A 188 13.74 -22.96 -27.01
C GLU A 188 13.68 -21.75 -26.08
N LEU A 189 14.46 -21.76 -25.01
CA LEU A 189 14.67 -20.62 -24.13
C LEU A 189 15.25 -19.44 -24.93
N LYS A 190 16.33 -19.62 -25.72
CA LYS A 190 17.00 -18.54 -26.46
C LYS A 190 16.09 -17.74 -27.42
N PHE A 191 15.18 -18.39 -28.14
CA PHE A 191 14.34 -17.70 -29.16
C PHE A 191 13.31 -16.73 -28.57
N SER A 192 12.82 -17.04 -27.38
CA SER A 192 11.81 -16.26 -26.65
C SER A 192 12.33 -14.88 -26.23
N TYR A 193 13.59 -14.80 -25.82
CA TYR A 193 14.19 -13.59 -25.28
C TYR A 193 14.56 -12.59 -26.37
N ILE A 194 14.99 -13.06 -27.56
CA ILE A 194 15.50 -12.21 -28.67
C ILE A 194 14.52 -11.10 -29.08
N LYS A 195 13.21 -11.35 -29.02
CA LYS A 195 12.20 -10.33 -29.38
C LYS A 195 12.00 -9.25 -28.30
N LEU A 196 12.20 -9.57 -27.02
CA LEU A 196 12.16 -8.56 -25.95
C LEU A 196 13.38 -7.62 -26.02
N LEU A 197 14.50 -8.08 -26.59
CA LEU A 197 15.76 -7.30 -26.71
C LEU A 197 15.60 -6.11 -27.65
N GLN A 198 14.63 -6.18 -28.58
CA GLN A 198 14.29 -5.07 -29.45
C GLN A 198 13.64 -3.90 -28.70
N VAL A 199 13.17 -4.11 -27.46
CA VAL A 199 12.62 -3.05 -26.58
C VAL A 199 13.76 -2.41 -25.77
N SER A 200 14.67 -1.75 -26.48
CA SER A 200 15.96 -1.34 -25.90
C SER A 200 15.86 -0.33 -24.75
N LYS A 201 14.75 0.40 -24.63
CA LYS A 201 14.57 1.49 -23.66
C LYS A 201 13.66 1.15 -22.47
N LEU A 202 13.36 -0.13 -22.24
CA LEU A 202 12.52 -0.54 -21.12
C LEU A 202 13.18 -0.19 -19.78
N THR A 203 12.46 0.52 -18.91
CA THR A 203 12.93 0.95 -17.58
C THR A 203 12.32 0.14 -16.45
N GLU A 204 11.11 -0.38 -16.65
CA GLU A 204 10.41 -1.20 -15.65
C GLU A 204 9.82 -2.45 -16.30
N LEU A 205 10.10 -3.59 -15.66
CA LEU A 205 9.59 -4.90 -16.06
C LEU A 205 8.94 -5.56 -14.85
N SER A 206 7.67 -5.92 -15.00
CA SER A 206 6.91 -6.59 -13.95
C SER A 206 6.27 -7.87 -14.46
N PHE A 207 6.28 -8.91 -13.62
CA PHE A 207 5.59 -10.16 -13.85
C PHE A 207 4.59 -10.41 -12.73
N THR A 208 3.35 -10.72 -13.11
CA THR A 208 2.27 -11.05 -12.18
C THR A 208 1.70 -12.42 -12.51
N SER A 209 1.44 -13.29 -11.55
CA SER A 209 0.75 -14.56 -11.83
C SER A 209 -0.72 -14.51 -11.46
N ASN A 210 -1.50 -15.40 -12.07
CA ASN A 210 -2.70 -15.91 -11.45
C ASN A 210 -2.30 -17.01 -10.44
N ILE A 211 -2.80 -16.95 -9.20
CA ILE A 211 -2.47 -17.82 -8.07
C ILE A 211 -2.72 -19.32 -8.31
N TYR A 212 -3.51 -19.66 -9.33
CA TYR A 212 -3.83 -21.04 -9.69
C TYR A 212 -2.87 -21.65 -10.72
N ASP A 213 -1.96 -20.88 -11.30
CA ASP A 213 -1.02 -21.39 -12.29
C ASP A 213 0.19 -22.07 -11.63
N ALA A 214 0.42 -23.35 -11.97
CA ALA A 214 1.53 -24.15 -11.48
C ALA A 214 2.77 -24.16 -12.41
N ARG A 215 2.67 -23.54 -13.59
CA ARG A 215 3.74 -23.58 -14.60
C ARG A 215 5.00 -22.83 -14.15
N ARG A 216 6.14 -23.22 -14.72
CA ARG A 216 7.45 -22.60 -14.44
C ARG A 216 7.70 -21.44 -15.40
N MET A 217 8.03 -20.28 -14.84
CA MET A 217 8.50 -19.11 -15.57
C MET A 217 10.03 -19.14 -15.67
N ALA A 218 10.56 -18.91 -16.87
CA ALA A 218 12.00 -18.71 -17.07
C ALA A 218 12.28 -17.28 -17.55
N LEU A 219 13.24 -16.62 -16.91
CA LEU A 219 13.70 -15.28 -17.28
C LEU A 219 15.22 -15.31 -17.45
N ALA A 220 15.72 -14.94 -18.62
CA ALA A 220 17.16 -14.89 -18.88
C ALA A 220 17.60 -13.44 -19.10
N PHE A 221 18.60 -13.02 -18.33
CA PHE A 221 19.36 -11.81 -18.55
C PHE A 221 20.65 -12.21 -19.28
N VAL A 222 20.81 -11.69 -20.51
CA VAL A 222 21.98 -11.95 -21.35
C VAL A 222 22.64 -10.60 -21.63
N PRO A 223 23.99 -10.51 -21.71
CA PRO A 223 24.67 -9.26 -21.99
C PRO A 223 24.10 -8.52 -23.19
N GLY A 224 23.89 -7.21 -23.04
CA GLY A 224 23.28 -6.34 -24.06
C GLY A 224 21.76 -6.16 -23.92
N ASN A 225 21.10 -6.92 -23.05
CA ASN A 225 19.66 -6.88 -22.86
C ASN A 225 19.29 -6.11 -21.62
N PHE A 226 18.18 -5.36 -21.69
CA PHE A 226 17.64 -4.62 -20.54
C PHE A 226 18.64 -3.62 -19.94
N ASN A 227 19.54 -3.06 -20.75
CA ASN A 227 20.58 -2.11 -20.30
C ASN A 227 20.02 -0.83 -19.64
N HIS A 228 18.74 -0.51 -19.88
CA HIS A 228 18.05 0.64 -19.29
C HIS A 228 17.08 0.24 -18.16
N LEU A 229 17.06 -1.04 -17.77
CA LEU A 229 16.13 -1.55 -16.78
C LEU A 229 16.55 -1.11 -15.38
N HIS A 230 15.70 -0.30 -14.75
CA HIS A 230 15.90 0.21 -13.41
C HIS A 230 15.07 -0.54 -12.37
N THR A 231 13.96 -1.15 -12.76
CA THR A 231 13.06 -1.86 -11.85
C THR A 231 12.65 -3.21 -12.39
N LEU A 232 12.85 -4.24 -11.57
CA LEU A 232 12.36 -5.59 -11.81
C LEU A 232 11.40 -5.96 -10.68
N SER A 233 10.19 -6.39 -11.04
CA SER A 233 9.17 -6.83 -10.09
C SER A 233 8.61 -8.20 -10.49
N ILE A 234 8.58 -9.15 -9.57
CA ILE A 234 8.00 -10.47 -9.77
C ILE A 234 7.08 -10.77 -8.59
N VAL A 235 5.78 -10.91 -8.87
CA VAL A 235 4.72 -10.99 -7.86
C VAL A 235 3.82 -12.20 -8.12
N ASP A 236 3.56 -12.96 -7.06
CA ASP A 236 2.67 -14.13 -7.05
C ASP A 236 3.11 -15.29 -7.97
N VAL A 237 4.38 -15.35 -8.39
CA VAL A 237 4.87 -16.39 -9.32
C VAL A 237 5.45 -17.58 -8.55
N LYS A 238 4.77 -18.73 -8.62
CA LYS A 238 5.12 -19.94 -7.86
C LYS A 238 6.46 -20.56 -8.22
N ASN A 239 6.86 -20.55 -9.49
CA ASN A 239 8.09 -21.22 -9.93
C ASN A 239 8.82 -20.32 -10.91
N VAL A 240 9.88 -19.67 -10.47
CA VAL A 240 10.70 -18.78 -11.30
C VAL A 240 12.11 -19.32 -11.40
N VAL A 241 12.66 -19.33 -12.60
CA VAL A 241 14.07 -19.63 -12.86
C VAL A 241 14.68 -18.42 -13.54
N ILE A 242 15.70 -17.83 -12.90
CA ILE A 242 16.45 -16.70 -13.45
C ILE A 242 17.78 -17.23 -13.98
N PHE A 243 18.13 -16.85 -15.20
CA PHE A 243 19.39 -17.20 -15.85
C PHE A 243 20.23 -15.95 -16.10
N GLY A 244 21.53 -16.04 -15.82
CA GLY A 244 22.48 -14.94 -15.99
C GLY A 244 22.38 -13.88 -14.89
N ASP A 245 23.26 -12.89 -14.98
CA ASP A 245 23.39 -11.83 -13.98
C ASP A 245 22.31 -10.76 -14.17
N TYR A 246 21.87 -10.17 -13.06
CA TYR A 246 20.94 -9.04 -13.12
C TYR A 246 21.53 -7.87 -13.91
N PRO A 247 20.69 -7.09 -14.62
CA PRO A 247 21.17 -5.89 -15.31
C PRO A 247 21.88 -4.93 -14.35
N SER A 248 23.08 -4.49 -14.69
CA SER A 248 23.91 -3.67 -13.81
C SER A 248 23.27 -2.34 -13.41
N GLY A 249 22.42 -1.77 -14.27
CA GLY A 249 21.68 -0.52 -14.02
C GLY A 249 20.46 -0.65 -13.08
N LEU A 250 20.21 -1.83 -12.51
CA LEU A 250 19.05 -2.08 -11.67
C LEU A 250 19.11 -1.25 -10.38
N ARG A 251 18.02 -0.54 -10.08
CA ARG A 251 17.86 0.33 -8.91
C ARG A 251 16.87 -0.21 -7.88
N LYS A 252 15.91 -1.00 -8.34
CA LYS A 252 14.87 -1.58 -7.51
C LYS A 252 14.57 -3.04 -7.88
N LEU A 253 14.55 -3.90 -6.89
CA LEU A 253 14.16 -5.30 -7.01
C LEU A 253 12.99 -5.60 -6.07
N VAL A 254 11.89 -6.15 -6.62
CA VAL A 254 10.69 -6.50 -5.84
C VAL A 254 10.30 -7.93 -6.12
N TYR A 255 10.40 -8.79 -5.10
CA TYR A 255 9.97 -10.16 -5.11
C TYR A 255 8.90 -10.38 -4.05
N ARG A 256 7.70 -10.78 -4.47
CA ARG A 256 6.57 -11.01 -3.57
C ARG A 256 5.91 -12.35 -3.83
N LYS A 257 5.75 -13.17 -2.79
CA LYS A 257 5.08 -14.48 -2.83
C LYS A 257 5.66 -15.38 -3.92
N ILE A 258 6.98 -15.42 -4.00
CA ILE A 258 7.70 -16.29 -4.94
C ILE A 258 8.47 -17.36 -4.18
N ASN A 259 8.58 -18.53 -4.79
CA ASN A 259 9.29 -19.67 -4.24
C ASN A 259 10.62 -19.84 -4.97
N ILE A 260 11.52 -18.90 -4.73
CA ILE A 260 12.92 -18.96 -5.13
C ILE A 260 13.82 -18.66 -3.93
N PRO A 261 15.06 -19.17 -3.91
CA PRO A 261 16.05 -18.70 -2.96
C PRO A 261 16.27 -17.19 -3.10
N LEU A 262 16.79 -16.58 -2.04
CA LEU A 262 17.07 -15.14 -2.01
C LEU A 262 18.10 -14.80 -3.11
N PRO A 263 17.92 -13.68 -3.82
CA PRO A 263 18.79 -13.34 -4.93
C PRO A 263 20.15 -12.84 -4.43
N ASP A 264 21.23 -13.27 -5.08
CA ASP A 264 22.52 -12.62 -4.93
C ASP A 264 22.50 -11.32 -5.75
N VAL A 265 22.63 -10.20 -5.04
CA VAL A 265 22.58 -8.84 -5.61
C VAL A 265 23.74 -7.99 -5.10
N SER A 266 24.78 -8.64 -4.59
CA SER A 266 25.93 -7.99 -3.98
C SER A 266 26.69 -7.08 -4.96
N ASP A 267 26.77 -7.48 -6.23
CA ASP A 267 27.50 -6.75 -7.28
C ASP A 267 26.73 -5.57 -7.90
N LEU A 268 25.46 -5.35 -7.52
CA LEU A 268 24.63 -4.31 -8.13
C LEU A 268 24.90 -2.93 -7.50
N GLN A 269 25.77 -2.15 -8.14
CA GLN A 269 26.28 -0.87 -7.63
C GLN A 269 25.28 0.30 -7.66
N TYR A 270 24.13 0.15 -8.32
CA TYR A 270 23.08 1.17 -8.39
C TYR A 270 21.79 0.76 -7.66
N LEU A 271 21.78 -0.40 -7.00
CA LEU A 271 20.61 -0.96 -6.34
C LEU A 271 20.29 -0.23 -5.03
N THR A 272 19.27 0.61 -5.04
CA THR A 272 18.87 1.44 -3.90
C THR A 272 17.77 0.82 -3.03
N GLU A 273 16.91 -0.03 -3.62
CA GLU A 273 15.77 -0.62 -2.92
C GLU A 273 15.60 -2.10 -3.25
N VAL A 274 15.45 -2.92 -2.21
CA VAL A 274 15.16 -4.35 -2.31
C VAL A 274 13.95 -4.68 -1.44
N GLU A 275 12.94 -5.32 -2.04
CA GLU A 275 11.74 -5.80 -1.36
C GLU A 275 11.57 -7.29 -1.59
N LEU A 276 11.58 -8.05 -0.50
CA LEU A 276 11.50 -9.51 -0.44
C LEU A 276 10.35 -9.85 0.51
N ASP A 277 9.20 -10.22 -0.04
CA ASP A 277 7.96 -10.40 0.73
C ASP A 277 7.39 -11.81 0.53
N LEU A 278 7.08 -12.50 1.63
CA LEU A 278 6.49 -13.85 1.64
C LEU A 278 7.29 -14.84 0.77
N LEU A 279 8.62 -14.78 0.85
CA LEU A 279 9.49 -15.72 0.16
C LEU A 279 9.53 -17.05 0.91
N LYS A 280 9.61 -18.16 0.18
CA LYS A 280 9.90 -19.45 0.82
C LYS A 280 11.32 -19.39 1.37
N SER A 281 11.45 -19.36 2.69
CA SER A 281 12.76 -19.33 3.32
C SER A 281 12.88 -20.29 4.50
N ILE A 282 14.13 -20.41 4.93
CA ILE A 282 14.58 -21.15 6.10
C ILE A 282 14.75 -20.19 7.28
N ASP A 283 15.05 -20.74 8.46
CA ASP A 283 15.12 -19.98 9.71
C ASP A 283 16.18 -18.86 9.73
N GLU A 284 17.18 -18.88 8.84
CA GLU A 284 18.30 -17.94 8.86
C GLU A 284 18.59 -17.30 7.49
N TYR A 285 19.00 -16.04 7.50
CA TYR A 285 19.47 -15.32 6.31
C TYR A 285 20.83 -14.67 6.52
N THR A 286 21.70 -14.77 5.52
CA THR A 286 22.91 -13.96 5.41
C THR A 286 22.94 -13.32 4.03
N GLY A 287 23.06 -11.99 3.97
CA GLY A 287 23.06 -11.22 2.73
C GLY A 287 24.11 -10.11 2.75
N ARG A 288 24.80 -9.93 1.62
CA ARG A 288 25.71 -8.81 1.39
C ARG A 288 25.14 -7.92 0.30
N PHE A 289 25.19 -6.62 0.51
CA PHE A 289 24.64 -5.62 -0.38
C PHE A 289 25.66 -4.52 -0.66
N SER A 290 25.58 -3.95 -1.87
CA SER A 290 26.44 -2.85 -2.25
C SER A 290 26.15 -1.59 -1.42
N ARG A 291 27.11 -0.65 -1.40
CA ARG A 291 26.97 0.66 -0.73
C ARG A 291 25.84 1.54 -1.27
N SER A 292 25.21 1.16 -2.38
CA SER A 292 24.10 1.92 -2.95
C SER A 292 22.75 1.61 -2.29
N LEU A 293 22.64 0.49 -1.58
CA LEU A 293 21.39 0.10 -0.95
C LEU A 293 21.02 1.08 0.17
N ARG A 294 19.81 1.61 0.11
CA ARG A 294 19.24 2.54 1.11
C ARG A 294 18.07 1.93 1.86
N LYS A 295 17.27 1.09 1.18
CA LYS A 295 16.08 0.48 1.75
C LYS A 295 16.03 -1.01 1.48
N LEU A 296 15.85 -1.77 2.56
CA LEU A 296 15.71 -3.22 2.52
C LEU A 296 14.44 -3.63 3.26
N THR A 297 13.58 -4.38 2.57
CA THR A 297 12.37 -4.96 3.14
C THR A 297 12.44 -6.47 2.97
N ILE A 298 12.39 -7.20 4.09
CA ILE A 298 12.33 -8.66 4.13
C ILE A 298 11.17 -9.05 5.05
N SER A 299 9.99 -9.26 4.49
CA SER A 299 8.76 -9.45 5.28
C SER A 299 8.11 -10.79 5.04
N GLY A 300 7.48 -11.38 6.06
CA GLY A 300 6.70 -12.61 5.89
C GLY A 300 7.50 -13.86 5.50
N CYS A 301 8.84 -13.84 5.63
CA CYS A 301 9.72 -14.92 5.16
C CYS A 301 10.00 -15.99 6.23
N GLY A 302 9.56 -15.75 7.47
CA GLY A 302 9.68 -16.70 8.57
C GLY A 302 11.04 -16.73 9.28
N PHE A 303 11.93 -15.76 9.01
CA PHE A 303 13.26 -15.71 9.59
C PHE A 303 13.26 -15.61 11.12
N LYS A 304 14.16 -16.36 11.75
CA LYS A 304 14.49 -16.27 13.18
C LYS A 304 15.83 -15.56 13.39
N LYS A 305 16.69 -15.56 12.37
CA LYS A 305 18.02 -14.94 12.39
C LYS A 305 18.35 -14.26 11.06
N VAL A 306 19.00 -13.09 11.12
CA VAL A 306 19.53 -12.37 9.96
C VAL A 306 20.95 -11.86 10.21
N ASN A 307 21.76 -11.88 9.15
CA ASN A 307 23.04 -11.18 9.05
C ASN A 307 23.05 -10.38 7.74
N ILE A 308 22.97 -9.06 7.85
CA ILE A 308 22.78 -8.15 6.72
C ILE A 308 23.95 -7.18 6.65
N ASP A 309 24.88 -7.42 5.72
CA ASP A 309 25.95 -6.48 5.41
C ASP A 309 25.49 -5.45 4.37
N ALA A 310 25.05 -4.28 4.86
CA ALA A 310 24.57 -3.16 4.05
C ALA A 310 25.04 -1.84 4.68
N PRO A 311 26.21 -1.30 4.29
CA PRO A 311 26.89 -0.23 5.04
C PRO A 311 26.17 1.13 5.02
N GLU A 312 25.41 1.44 3.97
CA GLU A 312 24.73 2.73 3.80
C GLU A 312 23.20 2.61 3.91
N LEU A 313 22.72 1.56 4.59
CA LEU A 313 21.29 1.28 4.72
C LEU A 313 20.61 2.29 5.65
N ASP A 314 19.67 3.08 5.12
CA ASP A 314 18.88 4.05 5.89
C ASP A 314 17.66 3.41 6.57
N SER A 315 17.01 2.44 5.90
CA SER A 315 15.73 1.85 6.34
C SER A 315 15.69 0.33 6.17
N LEU A 316 15.38 -0.36 7.26
CA LEU A 316 15.24 -1.82 7.32
C LEU A 316 13.87 -2.22 7.84
N THR A 317 13.17 -3.06 7.07
CA THR A 317 11.92 -3.69 7.49
C THR A 317 12.07 -5.21 7.52
N LEU A 318 11.87 -5.80 8.70
CA LEU A 318 11.87 -7.24 8.97
C LEU A 318 10.51 -7.71 9.53
N SER A 319 9.43 -7.05 9.10
CA SER A 319 8.09 -7.27 9.62
C SER A 319 7.54 -8.67 9.28
N GLY A 320 6.77 -9.28 10.17
CA GLY A 320 6.08 -10.54 9.85
C GLY A 320 7.01 -11.76 9.78
N ASN A 321 8.15 -11.75 10.47
CA ASN A 321 9.05 -12.90 10.57
C ASN A 321 8.82 -13.64 11.92
N ASN A 322 9.80 -14.41 12.38
CA ASN A 322 9.72 -15.25 13.59
C ASN A 322 10.80 -14.91 14.63
N PHE A 323 11.33 -13.68 14.65
CA PHE A 323 12.30 -13.26 15.66
C PHE A 323 11.70 -13.36 17.08
N ARG A 324 12.44 -13.99 18.00
CA ARG A 324 12.08 -14.10 19.44
C ARG A 324 13.01 -13.29 20.33
N VAL A 325 14.30 -13.35 20.03
CA VAL A 325 15.36 -12.62 20.73
C VAL A 325 16.06 -11.77 19.67
N LEU A 326 16.34 -10.50 19.97
CA LEU A 326 17.15 -9.63 19.13
C LEU A 326 18.51 -9.40 19.79
N ASN A 327 19.55 -10.09 19.33
CA ASN A 327 20.92 -9.95 19.86
C ASN A 327 21.95 -10.14 18.73
N GLU A 328 23.23 -10.10 19.06
CA GLU A 328 24.33 -10.29 18.10
C GLU A 328 24.35 -11.67 17.43
N GLU A 329 23.58 -12.65 17.94
CA GLU A 329 23.46 -13.95 17.31
C GLU A 329 22.30 -14.01 16.31
N THR A 330 21.18 -13.32 16.58
CA THR A 330 19.96 -13.39 15.76
C THR A 330 19.80 -12.20 14.81
N PHE A 331 20.47 -11.08 15.10
CA PHE A 331 20.31 -9.84 14.35
C PHE A 331 21.66 -9.14 14.24
N VAL A 332 22.37 -9.47 13.17
CA VAL A 332 23.65 -8.84 12.84
C VAL A 332 23.43 -7.84 11.72
N ILE A 333 23.65 -6.58 12.03
CA ILE A 333 23.89 -5.53 11.04
C ILE A 333 25.28 -4.99 11.38
N PRO A 334 26.28 -5.14 10.49
CA PRO A 334 27.65 -4.77 10.81
C PRO A 334 27.70 -3.31 11.24
N SER A 335 28.63 -3.03 12.15
CA SER A 335 28.88 -1.73 12.78
C SER A 335 29.19 -0.59 11.82
N SER A 336 29.36 -0.87 10.51
CA SER A 336 29.39 0.13 9.44
C SER A 336 28.02 0.77 9.16
N SER A 337 26.91 0.15 9.58
CA SER A 337 25.53 0.63 9.40
C SER A 337 25.12 1.77 10.35
N ASN A 338 26.06 2.67 10.68
CA ASN A 338 25.75 3.93 11.38
C ASN A 338 24.73 4.80 10.62
N SER A 339 24.43 4.45 9.38
CA SER A 339 23.40 5.04 8.52
C SER A 339 21.97 4.66 8.88
N LEU A 340 21.73 3.55 9.59
CA LEU A 340 20.37 3.03 9.82
C LEU A 340 19.56 3.95 10.75
N LYS A 341 18.51 4.53 10.18
CA LYS A 341 17.61 5.50 10.85
C LYS A 341 16.23 4.91 11.13
N GLU A 342 15.79 3.97 10.31
CA GLU A 342 14.46 3.38 10.43
C GLU A 342 14.54 1.86 10.55
N LEU A 343 13.92 1.32 11.60
CA LEU A 343 13.83 -0.11 11.83
C LEU A 343 12.38 -0.51 12.11
N ASN A 344 11.85 -1.41 11.29
CA ASN A 344 10.54 -2.02 11.49
C ASN A 344 10.68 -3.52 11.76
N LEU A 345 10.37 -3.92 12.99
CA LEU A 345 10.36 -5.29 13.51
C LEU A 345 8.93 -5.74 13.87
N SER A 346 7.91 -5.07 13.34
CA SER A 346 6.52 -5.36 13.71
C SER A 346 6.07 -6.77 13.29
N PHE A 347 5.01 -7.29 13.92
CA PHE A 347 4.47 -8.63 13.62
C PHE A 347 5.53 -9.74 13.75
N ASN A 348 6.36 -9.71 14.79
CA ASN A 348 7.28 -10.81 15.12
C ASN A 348 6.82 -11.49 16.42
N ARG A 349 7.74 -12.19 17.10
CA ARG A 349 7.48 -12.85 18.39
C ARG A 349 8.52 -12.39 19.43
N ILE A 350 9.00 -11.16 19.30
CA ILE A 350 10.12 -10.65 20.08
C ILE A 350 9.70 -10.48 21.53
N THR A 351 10.44 -11.11 22.43
CA THR A 351 10.30 -10.98 23.88
C THR A 351 11.46 -10.18 24.47
N THR A 352 12.66 -10.26 23.88
CA THR A 352 13.89 -9.68 24.42
C THR A 352 14.68 -8.95 23.35
N ILE A 353 15.30 -7.84 23.73
CA ILE A 353 16.11 -6.97 22.87
C ILE A 353 17.42 -6.68 23.60
N GLY A 354 18.52 -7.17 23.05
CA GLY A 354 19.88 -6.93 23.55
C GLY A 354 20.40 -5.57 23.11
N THR A 355 20.70 -5.41 21.82
CA THR A 355 21.27 -4.18 21.27
C THR A 355 20.49 -3.69 20.05
N LEU A 356 20.36 -2.36 19.96
CA LEU A 356 19.74 -1.67 18.83
C LEU A 356 20.77 -0.73 18.17
N PRO A 357 20.65 -0.47 16.86
CA PRO A 357 21.48 0.52 16.18
C PRO A 357 21.37 1.91 16.82
N LYS A 358 22.52 2.55 17.10
CA LYS A 358 22.60 3.76 17.95
C LYS A 358 21.98 5.02 17.32
N ASN A 359 21.88 5.07 15.99
CA ASN A 359 21.42 6.26 15.24
C ASN A 359 19.94 6.18 14.80
N LEU A 360 19.19 5.19 15.29
CA LEU A 360 17.78 5.04 14.95
C LEU A 360 16.98 6.27 15.35
N LYS A 361 16.18 6.75 14.40
CA LYS A 361 15.17 7.81 14.56
C LYS A 361 13.77 7.24 14.69
N VAL A 362 13.50 6.14 13.97
CA VAL A 362 12.19 5.50 13.93
C VAL A 362 12.35 4.03 14.26
N LEU A 363 11.60 3.58 15.27
CA LEU A 363 11.55 2.19 15.68
C LEU A 363 10.10 1.72 15.81
N ASN A 364 9.74 0.74 15.02
CA ASN A 364 8.45 0.06 15.12
C ASN A 364 8.66 -1.40 15.56
N ILE A 365 8.20 -1.73 16.76
CA ILE A 365 8.20 -3.09 17.32
C ILE A 365 6.76 -3.48 17.70
N ALA A 366 5.76 -2.90 17.04
CA ALA A 366 4.37 -3.23 17.29
C ALA A 366 4.07 -4.71 17.04
N ARG A 367 3.09 -5.29 17.73
CA ARG A 367 2.66 -6.68 17.54
C ARG A 367 3.79 -7.68 17.76
N ASN A 368 4.38 -7.58 18.95
CA ASN A 368 5.38 -8.49 19.48
C ASN A 368 4.93 -8.97 20.89
N GLN A 369 5.86 -9.43 21.72
CA GLN A 369 5.57 -10.02 23.04
C GLN A 369 6.46 -9.41 24.12
N LEU A 370 6.80 -8.12 24.00
CA LEU A 370 7.73 -7.44 24.91
C LEU A 370 7.27 -7.46 26.38
N GLY A 371 5.96 -7.47 26.62
CA GLY A 371 5.40 -7.55 27.98
C GLY A 371 5.58 -8.92 28.67
N ARG A 372 6.06 -9.94 27.96
CA ARG A 372 6.37 -11.26 28.53
C ARG A 372 7.78 -11.38 29.11
N SER A 373 8.58 -10.33 28.99
CA SER A 373 9.93 -10.27 29.52
C SER A 373 10.10 -9.09 30.47
N ASP A 374 10.93 -9.31 31.49
CA ASP A 374 11.33 -8.30 32.46
C ASP A 374 12.62 -7.56 32.07
N GLN A 375 13.14 -7.79 30.85
CA GLN A 375 14.37 -7.17 30.39
C GLN A 375 14.21 -5.65 30.22
N VAL A 376 15.20 -4.90 30.70
CA VAL A 376 15.34 -3.47 30.39
C VAL A 376 15.90 -3.33 28.97
N ILE A 377 15.19 -2.59 28.13
CA ILE A 377 15.53 -2.31 26.75
C ILE A 377 16.15 -0.93 26.69
N HIS A 378 17.41 -0.87 26.29
CA HIS A 378 18.10 0.40 26.06
C HIS A 378 17.79 0.91 24.66
N PHE A 379 16.71 1.68 24.53
CA PHE A 379 16.39 2.34 23.28
C PHE A 379 17.44 3.42 22.94
N PRO A 380 17.70 3.69 21.65
CA PRO A 380 18.59 4.78 21.25
C PRO A 380 18.05 6.16 21.66
N THR A 381 18.90 7.00 22.27
CA THR A 381 18.54 8.37 22.69
C THR A 381 18.28 9.32 21.51
N SER A 382 18.56 8.88 20.29
CA SER A 382 18.31 9.61 19.06
C SER A 382 16.88 9.43 18.51
N LEU A 383 16.08 8.51 19.08
CA LEU A 383 14.73 8.17 18.63
C LEU A 383 13.76 9.35 18.68
N THR A 384 13.08 9.59 17.58
CA THR A 384 11.97 10.55 17.48
C THR A 384 10.62 9.86 17.43
N ARG A 385 10.55 8.60 16.97
CA ARG A 385 9.33 7.79 16.91
C ARG A 385 9.53 6.39 17.46
N LEU A 386 8.63 5.97 18.36
CA LEU A 386 8.58 4.64 18.95
C LEU A 386 7.14 4.10 18.91
N ASP A 387 6.96 2.94 18.28
CA ASP A 387 5.72 2.18 18.33
C ASP A 387 5.95 0.81 18.97
N VAL A 388 5.38 0.64 20.16
CA VAL A 388 5.37 -0.62 20.93
C VAL A 388 3.93 -1.07 21.19
N SER A 389 3.00 -0.69 20.31
CA SER A 389 1.61 -1.15 20.41
C SER A 389 1.49 -2.67 20.28
N TRP A 390 0.42 -3.25 20.82
CA TRP A 390 0.17 -4.71 20.73
C TRP A 390 1.34 -5.57 21.23
N ASN A 391 1.84 -5.31 22.44
CA ASN A 391 2.98 -6.02 23.01
C ASN A 391 2.68 -6.71 24.35
N GLU A 392 1.42 -6.72 24.77
CA GLU A 392 1.00 -7.21 26.08
C GLU A 392 1.72 -6.47 27.24
N LEU A 393 2.09 -5.18 27.04
CA LEU A 393 2.82 -4.40 28.04
C LEU A 393 1.99 -4.21 29.32
N THR A 394 2.69 -4.14 30.46
CA THR A 394 2.13 -3.93 31.80
C THR A 394 2.73 -2.69 32.47
N ASN A 395 2.14 -2.23 33.56
CA ASN A 395 2.70 -1.14 34.38
C ASN A 395 4.14 -1.39 34.82
N SER A 396 4.44 -2.61 35.29
CA SER A 396 5.79 -2.98 35.72
C SER A 396 6.80 -2.90 34.58
N TRP A 397 6.39 -3.24 33.36
CA TRP A 397 7.24 -3.05 32.18
C TRP A 397 7.57 -1.57 31.99
N LEU A 398 6.58 -0.68 32.04
CA LEU A 398 6.81 0.77 31.89
C LEU A 398 7.68 1.36 33.00
N GLU A 399 7.48 0.95 34.25
CA GLU A 399 8.31 1.37 35.39
C GLU A 399 9.77 1.00 35.19
N LYS A 400 10.03 -0.22 34.70
CA LYS A 400 11.39 -0.70 34.40
C LYS A 400 12.02 0.03 33.21
N GLN A 401 11.25 0.27 32.14
CA GLN A 401 11.79 0.93 30.96
C GLN A 401 12.03 2.43 31.18
N ASN A 402 11.20 3.07 32.01
CA ASN A 402 11.21 4.50 32.29
C ASN A 402 11.50 5.34 31.03
N LEU A 403 10.50 5.42 30.15
CA LEU A 403 10.65 6.08 28.84
C LEU A 403 10.87 7.60 28.96
N ALA A 404 10.72 8.18 30.16
CA ALA A 404 10.93 9.60 30.42
C ALA A 404 12.33 10.10 30.03
N GLN A 405 13.33 9.22 30.04
CA GLN A 405 14.71 9.55 29.66
C GLN A 405 14.89 9.88 28.16
N TYR A 406 13.93 9.51 27.30
CA TYR A 406 14.03 9.70 25.85
C TYR A 406 13.47 11.06 25.39
N THR A 407 14.20 12.13 25.71
CA THR A 407 13.78 13.53 25.51
C THR A 407 13.70 14.01 24.06
N THR A 408 14.10 13.17 23.10
CA THR A 408 13.96 13.41 21.66
C THR A 408 12.69 12.79 21.08
N LEU A 409 11.99 11.95 21.85
CA LEU A 409 10.83 11.20 21.41
C LEU A 409 9.62 12.14 21.29
N SER A 410 9.11 12.28 20.07
CA SER A 410 7.95 13.12 19.74
C SER A 410 6.71 12.30 19.40
N ASP A 411 6.89 11.11 18.82
CA ASP A 411 5.81 10.23 18.44
C ASP A 411 5.90 8.94 19.28
N LEU A 412 4.94 8.71 20.18
CA LEU A 412 4.88 7.52 21.02
C LEU A 412 3.54 6.80 20.89
N SER A 413 3.60 5.52 20.55
CA SER A 413 2.44 4.61 20.56
C SER A 413 2.69 3.46 21.53
N ILE A 414 1.87 3.38 22.58
CA ILE A 414 1.76 2.26 23.51
C ILE A 414 0.32 1.70 23.51
N ALA A 415 -0.42 1.91 22.42
CA ALA A 415 -1.79 1.45 22.25
C ALA A 415 -1.91 -0.08 22.26
N HIS A 416 -3.10 -0.61 22.53
CA HIS A 416 -3.38 -2.06 22.53
C HIS A 416 -2.46 -2.86 23.47
N ASN A 417 -2.25 -2.37 24.69
CA ASN A 417 -1.55 -3.10 25.75
C ASN A 417 -2.48 -3.30 26.96
N LYS A 418 -1.94 -3.63 28.14
CA LYS A 418 -2.70 -3.92 29.36
C LYS A 418 -2.23 -3.00 30.48
N LEU A 419 -2.66 -1.74 30.42
CA LEU A 419 -2.21 -0.67 31.32
C LEU A 419 -3.43 -0.09 32.07
N PRO A 420 -3.97 -0.82 33.08
CA PRO A 420 -5.20 -0.42 33.79
C PRO A 420 -5.04 0.92 34.52
N THR A 421 -3.84 1.22 35.00
CA THR A 421 -3.43 2.55 35.46
C THR A 421 -2.16 2.93 34.71
N LEU A 422 -1.91 4.21 34.49
CA LEU A 422 -0.71 4.65 33.78
C LEU A 422 -0.09 5.86 34.48
N ASN A 423 1.16 5.74 34.92
CA ASN A 423 1.91 6.87 35.43
C ASN A 423 2.50 7.68 34.27
N LEU A 424 1.99 8.89 34.06
CA LEU A 424 2.43 9.77 32.99
C LEU A 424 3.88 10.22 33.17
N ASP A 425 4.42 10.20 34.38
CA ASP A 425 5.81 10.57 34.65
C ASP A 425 6.83 9.60 34.05
N LEU A 426 6.41 8.38 33.73
CA LEU A 426 7.23 7.38 33.05
C LEU A 426 7.32 7.61 31.52
N LEU A 427 6.58 8.57 30.98
CA LEU A 427 6.59 8.91 29.56
C LEU A 427 7.45 10.16 29.30
N PRO A 428 8.08 10.28 28.12
CA PRO A 428 8.89 11.44 27.79
C PRO A 428 8.06 12.72 27.65
N SER A 429 8.52 13.82 28.24
CA SER A 429 7.83 15.12 28.20
C SER A 429 7.85 15.78 26.81
N SER A 430 8.73 15.31 25.92
CA SER A 430 8.89 15.81 24.55
C SER A 430 7.81 15.36 23.56
N VAL A 431 6.89 14.49 24.00
CA VAL A 431 5.88 13.87 23.14
C VAL A 431 4.92 14.92 22.58
N VAL A 432 4.72 14.85 21.26
CA VAL A 432 3.81 15.66 20.45
C VAL A 432 2.59 14.83 20.05
N LEU A 433 2.79 13.56 19.70
CA LEU A 433 1.76 12.60 19.32
C LEU A 433 1.79 11.41 20.27
N LEU A 434 0.74 11.23 21.06
CA LEU A 434 0.63 10.17 22.06
C LEU A 434 -0.58 9.27 21.80
N ALA A 435 -0.35 7.99 21.53
CA ALA A 435 -1.40 6.99 21.37
C ALA A 435 -1.43 6.00 22.52
N LEU A 436 -2.53 6.03 23.28
CA LEU A 436 -2.82 5.23 24.47
C LEU A 436 -4.10 4.40 24.32
N SER A 437 -4.68 4.32 23.12
CA SER A 437 -5.93 3.62 22.90
C SER A 437 -5.86 2.13 23.24
N PHE A 438 -7.00 1.54 23.58
CA PHE A 438 -7.13 0.10 23.88
C PHE A 438 -6.18 -0.42 24.97
N ASN A 439 -6.03 0.30 26.08
CA ASN A 439 -5.19 -0.14 27.20
C ASN A 439 -5.97 -0.65 28.42
N GLU A 440 -7.30 -0.60 28.35
CA GLU A 440 -8.20 -0.83 29.48
C GLU A 440 -7.96 0.14 30.66
N THR A 441 -7.35 1.31 30.39
CA THR A 441 -6.97 2.27 31.41
C THR A 441 -8.21 2.90 32.06
N SER A 442 -8.27 2.88 33.39
CA SER A 442 -9.31 3.55 34.17
C SER A 442 -8.86 4.88 34.76
N SER A 443 -7.56 5.06 34.99
CA SER A 443 -7.02 6.31 35.52
C SER A 443 -5.55 6.52 35.14
N PHE A 444 -5.12 7.78 35.16
CA PHE A 444 -3.74 8.17 34.99
C PHE A 444 -3.21 8.79 36.30
N ILE A 445 -1.95 8.53 36.63
CA ILE A 445 -1.23 9.23 37.69
C ILE A 445 -0.53 10.43 37.05
N GLY A 446 -0.78 11.62 37.62
CA GLY A 446 -0.35 12.89 37.05
C GLY A 446 -1.35 13.45 36.02
N THR A 447 -0.94 14.50 35.32
CA THR A 447 -1.76 15.24 34.35
C THR A 447 -1.05 15.31 32.99
N PHE A 448 -1.82 15.31 31.89
CA PHE A 448 -1.28 15.48 30.54
C PHE A 448 -0.71 16.88 30.30
N LYS A 449 -0.98 17.86 31.18
CA LYS A 449 -0.37 19.19 31.15
C LYS A 449 1.17 19.16 31.14
N ARG A 450 1.79 18.12 31.71
CA ARG A 450 3.25 17.95 31.71
C ARG A 450 3.86 17.85 30.30
N PHE A 451 3.06 17.46 29.30
CA PHE A 451 3.50 17.35 27.92
C PHE A 451 3.23 18.69 27.21
N GLU A 452 4.10 19.66 27.42
CA GLU A 452 3.93 21.04 26.92
C GLU A 452 3.75 21.12 25.39
N LYS A 453 4.30 20.16 24.65
CA LYS A 453 4.28 20.10 23.18
C LYS A 453 3.21 19.15 22.63
N LEU A 454 2.37 18.55 23.48
CA LEU A 454 1.39 17.55 23.07
C LEU A 454 0.33 18.20 22.18
N GLN A 455 0.23 17.72 20.93
CA GLN A 455 -0.71 18.20 19.93
C GLN A 455 -1.82 17.18 19.64
N SER A 456 -1.53 15.89 19.73
CA SER A 456 -2.51 14.83 19.48
C SER A 456 -2.46 13.79 20.59
N LEU A 457 -3.63 13.48 21.14
CA LEU A 457 -3.80 12.47 22.17
C LEU A 457 -4.92 11.50 21.78
N ASP A 458 -4.58 10.21 21.68
CA ASP A 458 -5.56 9.14 21.46
C ASP A 458 -5.74 8.32 22.74
N LEU A 459 -6.91 8.44 23.35
CA LEU A 459 -7.38 7.72 24.53
C LEU A 459 -8.52 6.75 24.21
N ALA A 460 -8.83 6.49 22.93
CA ALA A 460 -9.97 5.70 22.52
C ALA A 460 -9.98 4.30 23.13
N CYS A 461 -11.17 3.74 23.32
CA CYS A 461 -11.38 2.38 23.82
C CYS A 461 -10.69 2.08 25.16
N ASN A 462 -10.66 3.06 26.07
CA ASN A 462 -10.26 2.89 27.47
C ASN A 462 -11.50 2.79 28.39
N ARG A 463 -11.29 2.82 29.72
CA ARG A 463 -12.34 2.69 30.75
C ARG A 463 -12.35 3.89 31.70
N LEU A 464 -12.33 5.11 31.15
CA LEU A 464 -12.09 6.37 31.85
C LEU A 464 -13.31 6.90 32.63
N HIS A 465 -14.18 6.00 33.10
CA HIS A 465 -15.38 6.34 33.85
C HIS A 465 -15.03 7.06 35.16
N GLY A 466 -15.55 8.28 35.35
CA GLY A 466 -15.32 9.14 36.51
C GLY A 466 -13.92 9.76 36.57
N TYR A 467 -13.04 9.50 35.59
CA TYR A 467 -11.67 9.97 35.61
C TYR A 467 -11.60 11.49 35.49
N PHE A 468 -12.25 12.08 34.49
CA PHE A 468 -12.18 13.52 34.26
C PHE A 468 -12.91 14.30 35.34
N LEU A 469 -14.03 13.79 35.84
CA LEU A 469 -14.72 14.36 37.00
C LEU A 469 -13.77 14.45 38.21
N SER A 470 -13.15 13.33 38.59
CA SER A 470 -12.23 13.29 39.74
C SER A 470 -11.00 14.19 39.57
N LEU A 471 -10.53 14.35 38.32
CA LEU A 471 -9.41 15.22 38.01
C LEU A 471 -9.80 16.70 38.06
N GLY A 472 -11.03 17.04 37.62
CA GLY A 472 -11.60 18.38 37.72
C GLY A 472 -11.66 18.87 39.16
N ASP A 473 -12.13 18.01 40.07
CA ASP A 473 -12.22 18.31 41.50
C ASP A 473 -10.86 18.55 42.17
N SER A 474 -9.79 17.95 41.63
CA SER A 474 -8.48 17.91 42.29
C SER A 474 -7.40 18.83 41.69
N CYS A 475 -7.40 19.08 40.38
CA CYS A 475 -6.29 19.77 39.70
C CYS A 475 -6.71 20.92 38.78
N GLY A 476 -7.97 20.99 38.32
CA GLY A 476 -8.49 22.06 37.47
C GLY A 476 -7.93 22.18 36.03
N GLU A 477 -6.72 21.68 35.74
CA GLU A 477 -6.11 21.72 34.41
C GLU A 477 -5.57 20.35 33.93
N PHE A 478 -6.09 19.88 32.80
CA PHE A 478 -5.82 18.52 32.29
C PHE A 478 -4.77 18.44 31.19
N PHE A 479 -4.78 19.42 30.27
CA PHE A 479 -3.96 19.44 29.06
C PHE A 479 -3.17 20.74 28.94
N GLY A 480 -2.04 20.67 28.24
CA GLY A 480 -1.28 21.86 27.83
C GLY A 480 -2.00 22.66 26.74
N SER A 481 -1.56 23.90 26.51
CA SER A 481 -2.20 24.82 25.54
C SER A 481 -2.03 24.42 24.06
N ASP A 482 -1.13 23.49 23.77
CA ASP A 482 -0.81 23.04 22.41
C ASP A 482 -1.67 21.87 21.90
N ILE A 483 -2.53 21.29 22.75
CA ILE A 483 -3.39 20.19 22.35
C ILE A 483 -4.37 20.64 21.27
N ALA A 484 -4.37 19.91 20.15
CA ALA A 484 -5.18 20.19 18.99
C ALA A 484 -6.20 19.08 18.71
N VAL A 485 -5.83 17.82 18.93
CA VAL A 485 -6.66 16.65 18.62
C VAL A 485 -6.77 15.74 19.83
N LEU A 486 -8.00 15.37 20.17
CA LEU A 486 -8.30 14.39 21.21
C LEU A 486 -9.25 13.31 20.66
N ASP A 487 -8.86 12.04 20.77
CA ASP A 487 -9.74 10.89 20.52
C ASP A 487 -10.08 10.21 21.85
N ILE A 488 -11.36 10.17 22.18
CA ILE A 488 -11.94 9.51 23.38
C ILE A 488 -13.07 8.55 22.97
N TYR A 489 -13.09 8.13 21.71
CA TYR A 489 -14.11 7.25 21.17
C TYR A 489 -14.18 5.94 21.96
N LEU A 490 -15.38 5.56 22.43
CA LEU A 490 -15.62 4.36 23.25
C LEU A 490 -14.81 4.28 24.56
N SER A 491 -14.51 5.42 25.19
CA SER A 491 -13.75 5.45 26.45
C SER A 491 -14.59 5.34 27.74
N ARG A 492 -15.91 5.09 27.62
CA ARG A 492 -16.85 4.87 28.73
C ARG A 492 -16.96 6.04 29.73
N LEU A 493 -16.92 7.26 29.22
CA LEU A 493 -17.10 8.47 30.03
C LEU A 493 -18.54 8.57 30.57
N THR A 494 -18.71 9.15 31.75
CA THR A 494 -20.02 9.57 32.24
C THR A 494 -20.45 10.89 31.62
N SER A 495 -21.72 11.26 31.83
CA SER A 495 -22.22 12.60 31.52
C SER A 495 -21.40 13.68 32.23
N ASP A 496 -21.06 13.45 33.50
CA ASP A 496 -20.29 14.40 34.33
C ASP A 496 -18.84 14.53 33.85
N ASP A 497 -18.20 13.41 33.45
CA ASP A 497 -16.88 13.45 32.81
C ASP A 497 -16.89 14.33 31.55
N ALA A 498 -17.93 14.16 30.73
CA ALA A 498 -18.08 14.90 29.48
C ALA A 498 -18.29 16.39 29.71
N GLU A 499 -19.04 16.78 30.74
CA GLU A 499 -19.28 18.19 31.10
C GLU A 499 -17.96 18.87 31.53
N VAL A 500 -17.26 18.28 32.51
CA VAL A 500 -15.97 18.79 33.01
C VAL A 500 -14.93 18.87 31.87
N LEU A 501 -14.88 17.86 31.02
CA LEU A 501 -13.98 17.84 29.87
C LEU A 501 -14.34 18.94 28.86
N SER A 502 -15.63 19.12 28.55
CA SER A 502 -16.13 20.15 27.63
C SER A 502 -15.74 21.56 28.09
N GLU A 503 -15.95 21.87 29.37
CA GLU A 503 -15.58 23.15 29.95
C GLU A 503 -14.09 23.46 29.84
N HIS A 504 -13.25 22.43 30.04
CA HIS A 504 -11.80 22.57 29.90
C HIS A 504 -11.38 22.74 28.44
N LEU A 505 -11.89 21.91 27.53
CA LEU A 505 -11.55 21.97 26.10
C LEU A 505 -11.92 23.31 25.45
N ARG A 506 -13.03 23.95 25.86
CA ARG A 506 -13.43 25.30 25.38
C ARG A 506 -12.41 26.39 25.69
N LYS A 507 -11.60 26.22 26.73
CA LYS A 507 -10.58 27.20 27.14
C LYS A 507 -9.27 27.04 26.36
N LEU A 508 -9.11 25.96 25.59
CA LEU A 508 -7.86 25.64 24.92
C LEU A 508 -7.76 26.36 23.56
N PRO A 509 -6.76 27.23 23.37
CA PRO A 509 -6.71 28.14 22.22
C PRO A 509 -6.42 27.45 20.88
N ARG A 510 -5.87 26.23 20.91
CA ARG A 510 -5.42 25.47 19.74
C ARG A 510 -6.22 24.20 19.48
N PHE A 511 -7.31 23.98 20.21
CA PHE A 511 -8.11 22.76 20.08
C PHE A 511 -8.92 22.77 18.77
N LEU A 512 -8.77 21.71 17.97
CA LEU A 512 -9.23 21.63 16.58
C LEU A 512 -10.03 20.37 16.25
N ASP A 513 -9.95 19.29 17.02
CA ASP A 513 -10.72 18.08 16.69
C ASP A 513 -10.98 17.23 17.93
N LEU A 514 -12.23 16.79 18.08
CA LEU A 514 -12.66 15.86 19.12
C LEU A 514 -13.41 14.70 18.48
N ASP A 515 -12.79 13.52 18.56
CA ASP A 515 -13.42 12.25 18.22
C ASP A 515 -14.02 11.63 19.48
N ALA A 516 -15.34 11.56 19.58
CA ALA A 516 -16.04 10.98 20.74
C ALA A 516 -17.17 10.01 20.33
N GLY A 517 -17.54 9.13 21.25
CA GLY A 517 -18.64 8.18 21.07
C GLY A 517 -20.02 8.82 21.13
N SER A 518 -21.03 8.14 20.58
CA SER A 518 -22.41 8.63 20.59
C SER A 518 -23.07 8.64 21.98
N ASP A 519 -22.47 7.95 22.93
CA ASP A 519 -22.89 7.81 24.32
C ASP A 519 -22.69 9.09 25.16
N VAL A 520 -21.81 9.99 24.74
CA VAL A 520 -21.50 11.27 25.42
C VAL A 520 -21.90 12.50 24.58
N LEU A 521 -22.70 12.28 23.53
CA LEU A 521 -23.14 13.31 22.57
C LEU A 521 -23.75 14.58 23.19
N PRO A 522 -24.73 14.52 24.11
CA PRO A 522 -25.46 15.73 24.52
C PRO A 522 -24.57 16.81 25.18
N ASN A 523 -23.48 16.40 25.81
CA ASN A 523 -22.62 17.30 26.61
C ASN A 523 -21.41 17.84 25.83
N LEU A 524 -21.13 17.27 24.65
CA LEU A 524 -19.98 17.61 23.80
C LEU A 524 -20.38 18.22 22.45
N GLU A 525 -21.67 18.21 22.11
CA GLU A 525 -22.22 18.74 20.84
C GLU A 525 -21.99 20.25 20.64
N ASP A 526 -21.91 21.03 21.72
CA ASP A 526 -21.70 22.48 21.68
C ASP A 526 -20.23 22.88 21.38
N LEU A 527 -19.31 21.91 21.26
CA LEU A 527 -17.94 22.21 20.85
C LEU A 527 -17.92 22.46 19.33
N PRO A 528 -17.42 23.62 18.86
CA PRO A 528 -17.47 24.01 17.44
C PRO A 528 -16.70 23.09 16.48
N VAL A 529 -15.96 22.11 17.01
CA VAL A 529 -15.10 21.18 16.27
C VAL A 529 -15.41 19.71 16.53
N PHE A 530 -16.58 19.42 17.09
CA PHE A 530 -17.05 18.07 17.37
C PHE A 530 -17.35 17.26 16.10
N ARG A 531 -16.80 16.05 15.98
CA ARG A 531 -17.09 15.11 14.89
C ARG A 531 -17.66 13.79 15.42
N PRO A 532 -18.98 13.57 15.33
CA PRO A 532 -19.57 12.30 15.79
C PRO A 532 -19.20 11.15 14.85
N LYS A 533 -18.40 10.19 15.33
CA LYS A 533 -18.23 8.89 14.64
C LYS A 533 -19.46 8.02 14.89
N LYS A 534 -20.30 7.82 13.87
CA LYS A 534 -21.28 6.72 13.87
C LYS A 534 -20.53 5.40 14.00
N ALA A 535 -21.06 4.47 14.79
CA ALA A 535 -20.60 3.09 14.87
C ALA A 535 -20.71 2.37 13.50
N LYS A 536 -19.84 2.72 12.55
CA LYS A 536 -19.52 1.85 11.43
C LYS A 536 -18.44 0.93 11.94
N THR A 537 -18.66 -0.38 11.78
CA THR A 537 -17.69 -1.46 11.98
C THR A 537 -16.30 -0.95 11.63
N ALA A 538 -15.57 -0.54 12.65
CA ALA A 538 -14.29 0.08 12.45
C ALA A 538 -13.38 -1.04 11.98
N THR A 539 -12.97 -0.97 10.72
CA THR A 539 -11.84 -1.72 10.23
C THR A 539 -10.56 -1.15 10.85
N TYR A 540 -10.45 -1.19 12.18
CA TYR A 540 -9.16 -1.21 12.83
C TYR A 540 -8.58 -2.57 12.47
N ARG A 541 -7.64 -2.56 11.51
CA ARG A 541 -7.05 -3.79 10.96
C ARG A 541 -6.54 -4.65 12.11
N ARG A 542 -7.16 -5.83 12.21
CA ARG A 542 -6.83 -6.94 13.11
C ARG A 542 -5.37 -7.26 13.15
#